data_AF-U5CYN2-F1
#
_entry.id   AF-U5CYN2-F1
#
_cell.length_a   1.000
_cell.length_b   1.000
_cell.length_c   1.000
_cell.angle_alpha   90.00
_cell.angle_beta   90.00
_cell.angle_gamma   90.00
#
_symmetry.space_group_name_H-M   'P 1'
#
loop_
_entity.id
_entity.type
_entity.pdbx_description
1 polymer ?
#
loop_
_entity_poly.entity_id
_entity_poly.type
_entity_poly.pdbx_seq_one_letter_code
_entity_poly.pdbx_strand_id
1 'polypeptide(L)'
;MSSNFCSKPVDISKFGVIYAGAQKNVGPSDLVAQGGLEAIAKKNLEKAWILYDAIDESGGFYRCPVEKSVRSLMNVPFTLEKSELEADFIKQAASQGMVSLKGHRSVGGVRASIYNAMPLAGVETLVPFMREFKAKHA
;
A
#
# COMPACT_ATOMS: atom_id res chain seq x y z
N MET A 1 4.44 -10.25 10.38
CA MET A 1 5.62 -10.47 9.51
C MET A 1 5.32 -11.05 8.12
N SER A 2 4.26 -11.83 7.91
CA SER A 2 4.04 -12.50 6.60
C SER A 2 4.05 -11.59 5.36
N SER A 3 3.55 -10.35 5.44
CA SER A 3 3.57 -9.39 4.32
C SER A 3 4.91 -8.70 4.11
N ASN A 4 5.82 -8.75 5.09
CA ASN A 4 7.13 -8.10 5.06
C ASN A 4 8.25 -9.07 4.62
N PHE A 5 7.93 -10.34 4.39
CA PHE A 5 8.93 -11.31 3.97
C PHE A 5 9.50 -10.89 2.62
N CYS A 6 10.83 -10.90 2.47
CA CYS A 6 11.54 -10.38 1.30
C CYS A 6 11.26 -8.91 0.94
N SER A 7 10.71 -8.07 1.83
CA SER A 7 10.51 -6.64 1.53
C SER A 7 11.70 -5.75 1.90
N LYS A 8 12.58 -6.24 2.77
CA LYS A 8 13.79 -5.59 3.26
C LYS A 8 14.77 -6.60 3.87
N PRO A 9 16.05 -6.23 4.07
CA PRO A 9 16.99 -7.06 4.83
C PRO A 9 16.49 -7.33 6.26
N VAL A 10 16.72 -8.54 6.75
CA VAL A 10 16.41 -8.97 8.12
C VAL A 10 17.60 -9.75 8.65
N ASP A 11 18.04 -9.40 9.85
CA ASP A 11 19.07 -10.13 10.59
C ASP A 11 18.47 -11.42 11.16
N ILE A 12 18.66 -12.53 10.45
CA ILE A 12 18.07 -13.82 10.79
C ILE A 12 18.62 -14.40 12.09
N SER A 13 19.82 -13.99 12.53
CA SER A 13 20.46 -14.51 13.75
C SER A 13 19.67 -14.20 15.03
N LYS A 14 18.81 -13.17 14.96
CA LYS A 14 17.96 -12.72 16.06
C LYS A 14 16.68 -13.55 16.23
N PHE A 15 16.44 -14.54 15.39
CA PHE A 15 15.19 -15.28 15.35
C PHE A 15 15.42 -16.79 15.51
N GLY A 16 14.63 -17.44 16.36
CA GLY A 16 14.60 -18.89 16.44
C GLY A 16 13.87 -19.54 15.25
N VAL A 17 12.80 -18.90 14.75
CA VAL A 17 12.02 -19.35 13.60
C VAL A 17 11.47 -18.14 12.82
N ILE A 18 11.51 -18.21 11.49
CA ILE A 18 10.83 -17.26 10.59
C ILE A 18 9.86 -18.06 9.71
N TYR A 19 8.57 -17.71 9.75
CA TYR A 19 7.55 -18.31 8.89
C TYR A 19 6.87 -17.22 8.04
N ALA A 20 6.64 -17.54 6.77
CA ALA A 20 5.95 -16.66 5.85
C ALA A 20 5.21 -17.46 4.77
N GLY A 21 4.02 -17.01 4.41
CA GLY A 21 3.34 -17.51 3.21
C GLY A 21 3.92 -16.86 1.96
N ALA A 22 4.24 -17.66 0.95
CA ALA A 22 4.83 -17.19 -0.31
C ALA A 22 3.87 -16.30 -1.12
N GLN A 23 2.56 -16.50 -0.99
CA GLN A 23 1.52 -15.90 -1.84
C GLN A 23 1.41 -14.35 -1.79
N LYS A 24 2.19 -13.68 -0.95
CA LYS A 24 2.12 -12.21 -0.80
C LYS A 24 3.28 -11.53 -1.51
N ASN A 25 4.47 -11.67 -0.93
CA ASN A 25 5.59 -10.82 -1.27
C ASN A 25 6.77 -11.60 -1.90
N VAL A 26 6.67 -12.93 -1.94
CA VAL A 26 7.54 -13.80 -2.74
C VAL A 26 6.95 -13.86 -4.14
N GLY A 27 7.33 -12.88 -4.96
CA GLY A 27 6.73 -12.66 -6.29
C GLY A 27 7.74 -12.38 -7.39
N PRO A 28 8.73 -11.48 -7.19
CA PRO A 28 9.72 -11.21 -8.23
C PRO A 28 10.69 -12.38 -8.35
N SER A 29 10.61 -13.15 -9.44
CA SER A 29 11.59 -14.21 -9.76
C SER A 29 12.99 -13.64 -10.00
N ASP A 30 13.09 -12.33 -10.22
CA ASP A 30 14.27 -11.55 -10.55
C ASP A 30 14.77 -10.68 -9.38
N LEU A 31 14.36 -10.96 -8.13
CA LEU A 31 14.74 -10.20 -6.92
C LEU A 31 16.25 -9.88 -6.85
N VAL A 32 17.09 -10.86 -7.19
CA VAL A 32 18.56 -10.71 -7.23
C VAL A 32 18.98 -9.74 -8.34
N ALA A 33 18.41 -9.87 -9.54
CA ALA A 33 18.68 -8.98 -10.67
C ALA A 33 18.19 -7.54 -10.41
N GLN A 34 17.16 -7.37 -9.58
CA GLN A 34 16.67 -6.06 -9.15
C GLN A 34 17.55 -5.37 -8.08
N GLY A 35 18.70 -5.94 -7.71
CA GLY A 35 19.60 -5.40 -6.68
C GLY A 35 19.34 -5.94 -5.27
N GLY A 36 18.61 -7.04 -5.15
CA GLY A 36 18.36 -7.72 -3.88
C GLY A 36 17.45 -6.95 -2.92
N LEU A 37 17.48 -7.34 -1.64
CA LEU A 37 16.56 -6.83 -0.63
C LEU A 37 16.75 -5.35 -0.29
N GLU A 38 17.96 -4.82 -0.45
CA GLU A 38 18.26 -3.40 -0.20
C GLU A 38 17.60 -2.50 -1.24
N ALA A 39 17.76 -2.82 -2.53
CA ALA A 39 17.12 -2.09 -3.61
C ALA A 39 15.59 -2.17 -3.51
N ILE A 40 15.05 -3.34 -3.17
CA ILE A 40 13.61 -3.55 -2.98
C ILE A 40 13.09 -2.75 -1.78
N ALA A 41 13.84 -2.69 -0.67
CA ALA A 41 13.47 -1.86 0.48
C ALA A 41 13.35 -0.39 0.10
N LYS A 42 14.31 0.14 -0.67
CA LYS A 42 14.28 1.53 -1.15
C LYS A 42 13.05 1.81 -2.02
N LYS A 43 12.76 0.94 -3.01
CA LYS A 43 11.56 1.07 -3.87
C LYS A 43 10.26 1.00 -3.07
N ASN A 44 10.19 0.11 -2.09
CA ASN A 44 9.01 -0.03 -1.24
C ASN A 44 8.79 1.18 -0.33
N LEU A 45 9.87 1.78 0.17
CA LEU A 45 9.80 3.02 0.94
C LEU A 45 9.25 4.17 0.09
N GLU A 46 9.78 4.36 -1.12
CA GLU A 46 9.36 5.39 -2.06
C GLU A 46 7.87 5.27 -2.42
N LYS A 47 7.43 4.07 -2.83
CA LYS A 47 6.00 3.79 -3.11
C LYS A 47 5.11 4.13 -1.92
N ALA A 48 5.50 3.71 -0.72
CA ALA A 48 4.70 3.93 0.47
C ALA A 48 4.61 5.41 0.82
N TRP A 49 5.72 6.15 0.74
CA TRP A 49 5.74 7.59 1.01
C TRP A 49 4.83 8.36 0.06
N ILE A 50 4.92 8.14 -1.25
CA ILE A 50 4.06 8.82 -2.22
C ILE A 50 2.57 8.66 -1.88
N LEU A 51 2.16 7.46 -1.47
CA LEU A 51 0.77 7.20 -1.08
C LEU A 51 0.41 7.81 0.29
N TYR A 52 1.28 7.70 1.29
CA TYR A 52 1.01 8.26 2.61
C TYR A 52 1.01 9.79 2.61
N ASP A 53 1.86 10.43 1.82
CA ASP A 53 1.87 11.89 1.66
C ASP A 53 0.55 12.35 1.05
N ALA A 54 0.07 11.68 0.00
CA ALA A 54 -1.24 11.99 -0.59
C ALA A 54 -2.41 11.85 0.41
N ILE A 55 -2.32 10.90 1.35
CA ILE A 55 -3.31 10.72 2.43
C ILE A 55 -3.18 11.86 3.45
N ASP A 56 -1.97 12.14 3.94
CA ASP A 56 -1.74 13.12 5.00
C ASP A 56 -1.99 14.57 4.53
N GLU A 57 -1.66 14.89 3.27
CA GLU A 57 -1.90 16.20 2.65
C GLU A 57 -3.35 16.38 2.18
N SER A 58 -4.20 15.36 2.35
CA SER A 58 -5.59 15.40 1.90
C SER A 58 -6.47 16.36 2.72
N GLY A 59 -5.96 17.01 3.77
CA GLY A 59 -6.74 17.88 4.64
C GLY A 59 -7.81 17.12 5.42
N GLY A 60 -7.61 15.81 5.65
CA GLY A 60 -8.53 14.95 6.39
C GLY A 60 -9.55 14.22 5.53
N PHE A 61 -9.61 14.46 4.21
CA PHE A 61 -10.50 13.75 3.28
C PHE A 61 -10.20 12.25 3.23
N TYR A 62 -8.91 11.89 3.25
CA TYR A 62 -8.42 10.52 3.45
C TYR A 62 -7.76 10.40 4.82
N ARG A 63 -8.01 9.31 5.54
CA ARG A 63 -7.46 9.09 6.88
C ARG A 63 -6.86 7.71 7.02
N CYS A 64 -5.58 7.63 7.35
CA CYS A 64 -4.94 6.39 7.78
C CYS A 64 -5.03 6.30 9.32
N PRO A 65 -5.62 5.24 9.90
CA PRO A 65 -5.76 5.10 11.35
C PRO A 65 -4.47 4.68 12.07
N VAL A 66 -3.38 4.44 11.31
CA VAL A 66 -2.13 3.90 11.83
C VAL A 66 -1.17 5.04 12.20
N GLU A 67 -0.60 4.96 13.40
CA GLU A 67 0.45 5.85 13.89
C GLU A 67 1.65 5.87 12.92
N LYS A 68 2.20 7.06 12.65
CA LYS A 68 3.16 7.28 11.54
C LYS A 68 4.40 6.42 11.63
N SER A 69 4.98 6.24 12.82
CA SER A 69 6.21 5.46 13.01
C SER A 69 6.06 3.96 12.73
N VAL A 70 4.83 3.45 12.76
CA VAL A 70 4.52 2.03 12.53
C VAL A 70 3.69 1.76 11.27
N ARG A 71 3.55 2.76 10.39
CA ARG A 71 2.87 2.61 9.10
C ARG A 71 3.53 1.53 8.25
N SER A 72 2.71 0.63 7.71
CA SER A 72 3.21 -0.47 6.88
C SER A 72 3.62 0.06 5.51
N LEU A 73 4.78 -0.39 5.02
CA LEU A 73 5.22 -0.15 3.65
C LEU A 73 4.52 -1.06 2.62
N MET A 74 3.74 -2.05 3.08
CA MET A 74 3.15 -3.09 2.23
C MET A 74 1.64 -2.96 2.10
N ASN A 75 0.95 -2.63 3.19
CA ASN A 75 -0.50 -2.56 3.24
C ASN A 75 -0.91 -1.22 3.83
N VAL A 76 -1.50 -0.37 3.00
CA VAL A 76 -1.88 0.99 3.37
C VAL A 76 -3.41 1.04 3.52
N PRO A 77 -3.94 0.86 4.74
CA PRO A 77 -5.36 1.07 5.01
C PRO A 77 -5.66 2.55 5.16
N PHE A 78 -6.76 3.00 4.57
CA PHE A 78 -7.28 4.34 4.78
C PHE A 78 -8.80 4.36 4.58
N THR A 79 -9.47 5.30 5.25
CA THR A 79 -10.90 5.57 5.09
C THR A 79 -11.08 6.93 4.44
N LEU A 80 -12.28 7.17 3.91
CA LEU A 80 -12.69 8.51 3.50
C LEU A 80 -13.38 9.20 4.69
N GLU A 81 -13.35 10.53 4.73
CA GLU A 81 -14.10 11.30 5.73
C GLU A 81 -15.61 11.03 5.64
N LYS A 82 -16.13 11.02 4.42
CA LYS A 82 -17.52 10.68 4.07
C LYS A 82 -17.58 9.20 3.68
N SER A 83 -17.90 8.33 4.64
CA SER A 83 -17.89 6.85 4.45
C SER A 83 -18.81 6.36 3.31
N GLU A 84 -19.87 7.09 3.00
CA GLU A 84 -20.79 6.84 1.91
C GLU A 84 -20.12 6.92 0.53
N LEU A 85 -18.99 7.62 0.41
CA LEU A 85 -18.22 7.73 -0.84
C LEU A 85 -17.29 6.54 -1.08
N GLU A 86 -17.06 5.68 -0.10
CA GLU A 86 -16.07 4.58 -0.22
C GLU A 86 -16.46 3.57 -1.30
N ALA A 87 -17.74 3.24 -1.41
CA ALA A 87 -18.23 2.32 -2.43
C ALA A 87 -18.05 2.89 -3.85
N ASP A 88 -18.31 4.19 -4.02
CA ASP A 88 -18.15 4.88 -5.29
C ASP A 88 -16.67 5.05 -5.66
N PHE A 89 -15.81 5.41 -4.70
CA PHE A 89 -14.36 5.45 -4.86
C PHE A 89 -13.83 4.12 -5.40
N ILE A 90 -14.21 3.00 -4.77
CA ILE A 90 -13.75 1.66 -5.17
C ILE A 90 -14.26 1.32 -6.58
N LYS A 91 -15.50 1.67 -6.91
CA LYS A 91 -16.10 1.43 -8.23
C LYS A 91 -15.40 2.24 -9.32
N GLN A 92 -15.16 3.52 -9.09
CA GLN A 92 -14.46 4.39 -10.04
C GLN A 92 -13.00 3.96 -10.21
N ALA A 93 -12.29 3.61 -9.14
CA ALA A 93 -10.94 3.09 -9.22
C ALA A 93 -10.87 1.81 -10.06
N ALA A 94 -11.80 0.88 -9.83
CA ALA A 94 -11.89 -0.36 -10.61
C ALA A 94 -12.16 -0.09 -12.12
N SER A 95 -12.94 0.94 -12.46
CA SER A 95 -13.17 1.34 -13.85
C SER A 95 -11.91 1.84 -14.58
N GLN A 96 -10.90 2.27 -13.81
CA GLN A 96 -9.58 2.67 -14.30
C GLN A 96 -8.53 1.55 -14.17
N GLY A 97 -8.96 0.30 -13.91
CA GLY A 97 -8.08 -0.86 -13.77
C GLY A 97 -7.43 -1.01 -12.38
N MET A 98 -7.71 -0.11 -11.43
CA MET A 98 -7.23 -0.21 -10.05
C MET A 98 -8.18 -1.08 -9.22
N VAL A 99 -7.94 -2.39 -9.24
CA VAL A 99 -8.81 -3.39 -8.60
C VAL A 99 -8.35 -3.77 -7.19
N SER A 100 -9.18 -4.52 -6.46
CA SER A 100 -8.85 -5.11 -5.14
C SER A 100 -8.53 -4.10 -4.04
N LEU A 101 -9.05 -2.88 -4.15
CA LEU A 101 -8.87 -1.80 -3.16
C LEU A 101 -9.83 -1.86 -1.97
N LYS A 102 -10.89 -2.67 -2.03
CA LYS A 102 -11.87 -2.79 -0.93
C LYS A 102 -11.18 -3.24 0.36
N GLY A 103 -11.35 -2.46 1.43
CA GLY A 103 -10.85 -2.77 2.75
C GLY A 103 -11.44 -4.05 3.35
N HIS A 104 -10.85 -4.51 4.45
CA HIS A 104 -11.35 -5.72 5.11
C HIS A 104 -12.71 -5.45 5.76
N ARG A 105 -13.60 -6.45 5.74
CA ARG A 105 -14.99 -6.34 6.25
C ARG A 105 -15.11 -5.80 7.68
N SER A 106 -14.10 -6.01 8.52
CA SER A 106 -14.11 -5.57 9.91
C SER A 106 -13.78 -4.09 10.12
N VAL A 107 -13.15 -3.44 9.13
CA VAL A 107 -12.68 -2.05 9.23
C VAL A 107 -13.27 -1.14 8.17
N GLY A 108 -13.91 -1.70 7.13
CA GLY A 108 -14.43 -0.91 6.01
C GLY A 108 -13.32 -0.23 5.22
N GLY A 109 -13.63 0.87 4.55
CA GLY A 109 -12.65 1.70 3.88
C GLY A 109 -11.95 1.05 2.69
N VAL A 110 -10.74 1.53 2.47
CA VAL A 110 -9.87 1.19 1.35
C VAL A 110 -8.57 0.60 1.91
N ARG A 111 -8.02 -0.38 1.19
CA ARG A 111 -6.70 -0.94 1.50
C ARG A 111 -5.90 -1.16 0.22
N ALA A 112 -4.89 -0.31 0.00
CA ALA A 112 -3.92 -0.51 -1.06
C ALA A 112 -2.80 -1.45 -0.60
N SER A 113 -2.64 -2.60 -1.27
CA SER A 113 -1.54 -3.53 -1.01
C SER A 113 -0.44 -3.32 -2.06
N ILE A 114 0.69 -2.75 -1.67
CA ILE A 114 1.78 -2.27 -2.53
C ILE A 114 3.05 -3.13 -2.37
N TYR A 115 2.88 -4.45 -2.45
CA TYR A 115 3.94 -5.47 -2.35
C TYR A 115 5.11 -5.24 -3.33
N ASN A 116 6.16 -6.04 -3.21
CA ASN A 116 7.35 -5.98 -4.08
C ASN A 116 7.00 -5.96 -5.57
N ALA A 117 6.03 -6.77 -6.00
CA ALA A 117 5.60 -6.88 -7.40
C ALA A 117 4.72 -5.72 -7.87
N MET A 118 4.25 -4.84 -6.97
CA MET A 118 3.55 -3.62 -7.37
C MET A 118 4.57 -2.58 -7.86
N PRO A 119 4.53 -2.19 -9.15
CA PRO A 119 5.45 -1.18 -9.68
C PRO A 119 5.15 0.20 -9.09
N LEU A 120 6.14 1.10 -9.15
CA LEU A 120 5.98 2.50 -8.74
C LEU A 120 4.82 3.18 -9.49
N ALA A 121 4.72 2.92 -10.81
CA ALA A 121 3.66 3.42 -11.67
C ALA A 121 2.23 3.11 -11.17
N GLY A 122 2.04 2.01 -10.44
CA GLY A 122 0.73 1.68 -9.85
C GLY A 122 0.32 2.66 -8.75
N VAL A 123 1.28 3.09 -7.93
CA VAL A 123 1.05 4.13 -6.90
C VAL A 123 0.91 5.51 -7.56
N GLU A 124 1.73 5.79 -8.58
CA GLU A 124 1.66 7.04 -9.35
C GLU A 124 0.38 7.17 -10.18
N THR A 125 -0.37 6.08 -10.38
CA THR A 125 -1.71 6.12 -10.98
C THR A 125 -2.79 6.33 -9.91
N LEU A 126 -2.65 5.67 -8.75
CA LEU A 126 -3.60 5.77 -7.64
C LEU A 126 -3.66 7.18 -7.03
N VAL A 127 -2.51 7.84 -6.84
CA VAL A 127 -2.46 9.16 -6.19
C VAL A 127 -3.14 10.27 -7.00
N PRO A 128 -2.93 10.41 -8.31
CA PRO A 128 -3.69 11.34 -9.14
C PRO A 128 -5.20 11.07 -9.08
N PHE A 129 -5.62 9.80 -9.18
CA PHE A 129 -7.03 9.44 -9.01
C PHE A 129 -7.60 9.89 -7.66
N MET A 130 -6.86 9.68 -6.56
CA MET A 130 -7.26 10.16 -5.23
C MET A 130 -7.42 11.69 -5.20
N ARG A 131 -6.49 12.43 -5.82
CA ARG A 131 -6.58 13.90 -5.88
C ARG A 131 -7.79 14.37 -6.68
N GLU A 132 -8.05 13.75 -7.82
CA GLU A 132 -9.22 14.05 -8.66
C GLU A 132 -10.54 13.70 -7.96
N PHE A 133 -10.61 12.54 -7.31
CA PHE A 133 -11.78 12.11 -6.55
C PHE A 133 -12.06 13.09 -5.41
N LYS A 134 -11.04 13.47 -4.63
CA LYS A 134 -11.18 14.52 -3.62
C LYS A 134 -11.69 15.83 -4.22
N ALA A 135 -11.12 16.30 -5.32
CA ALA A 135 -11.53 17.57 -5.93
C ALA A 135 -13.01 17.60 -6.37
N LYS A 136 -13.58 16.45 -6.74
CA LYS A 136 -15.00 16.31 -7.12
C LYS A 136 -15.96 16.21 -5.92
N HIS A 137 -15.47 15.84 -4.75
CA HIS A 137 -16.30 15.43 -3.61
C HIS A 137 -16.00 16.13 -2.27
N ALA A 138 -14.97 17.00 -2.23
CA ALA A 138 -14.61 17.81 -1.07
C ALA A 138 -15.75 18.76 -0.69
#